data_AF-A0ABD3FSZ7-F1
#
_entry.id   AF-A0ABD3FSZ7-F1
#
_cell.length_a   1.000
_cell.length_b   1.000
_cell.length_c   1.000
_cell.angle_alpha   90.00
_cell.angle_beta   90.00
_cell.angle_gamma   90.00
#
_symmetry.space_group_name_H-M   'P 1'
#
loop_
_entity.id
_entity.type
_entity.pdbx_description
1 polymer ?
#
loop_
_entity_poly.entity_id
_entity_poly.type
_entity_poly.pdbx_seq_one_letter_code
_entity_poly.pdbx_strand_id
1 'polypeptide(L)'
;MGGLIHKLTPDDMEGRFYYSGGSVREFTYATWEHIRRVMDNTISGVADYSKLLSDTSMRLTSEALLRIYTWAKNAGHGALAGCAFEIYLHRLASDNRLKLFKSEYDLPELRKPNQPRHFSVTQVTLSNGGAFCSGKSNDYERDLVAWGDDDMYTYWYPDCDNFPNIDSIVKLAPGPGRKSSVAYLQLTIARNHDIDGNQLKKMNEISFPDHVKNAGRTDAPIYIAVCPDKESCRKFVLD
;
A
#
# COMPACT_ATOMS: atom_id res chain seq x y z
N MET A 1 -33.42 11.67 -14.43
CA MET A 1 -32.30 11.54 -15.37
C MET A 1 -31.04 11.99 -14.65
N GLY A 2 -30.10 11.08 -14.46
CA GLY A 2 -28.81 11.29 -13.80
C GLY A 2 -28.08 9.96 -13.92
N GLY A 3 -27.36 9.78 -15.04
CA GLY A 3 -26.77 8.50 -15.43
C GLY A 3 -25.60 8.13 -14.53
N LEU A 4 -25.61 6.88 -14.08
CA LEU A 4 -24.50 6.22 -13.39
C LEU A 4 -23.30 6.15 -14.34
N ILE A 5 -22.23 6.89 -14.00
CA ILE A 5 -20.97 6.91 -14.74
C ILE A 5 -20.13 5.72 -14.25
N HIS A 6 -19.98 4.75 -15.15
CA HIS A 6 -19.04 3.62 -15.18
C HIS A 6 -18.96 2.67 -13.97
N LYS A 7 -19.84 1.66 -14.01
CA LYS A 7 -19.64 0.36 -13.36
C LYS A 7 -18.33 -0.27 -13.86
N LEU A 8 -17.34 -0.43 -12.99
CA LEU A 8 -16.32 -1.47 -13.17
C LEU A 8 -17.03 -2.82 -13.05
N THR A 9 -16.97 -3.65 -14.09
CA THR A 9 -17.66 -4.94 -14.10
C THR A 9 -16.83 -6.02 -13.39
N PRO A 10 -17.47 -6.98 -12.70
CA PRO A 10 -16.81 -8.13 -12.07
C PRO A 10 -15.93 -8.98 -13.01
N ASP A 11 -16.05 -8.78 -14.32
CA ASP A 11 -15.26 -9.45 -15.35
C ASP A 11 -13.84 -8.86 -15.52
N ASP A 12 -13.54 -7.67 -14.95
CA ASP A 12 -12.28 -6.95 -15.18
C ASP A 12 -11.20 -7.19 -14.11
N MET A 13 -11.58 -7.65 -12.90
CA MET A 13 -10.72 -8.17 -11.84
C MET A 13 -11.57 -9.11 -10.99
N GLU A 14 -11.03 -10.24 -10.53
CA GLU A 14 -11.78 -11.32 -9.87
C GLU A 14 -12.30 -10.94 -8.46
N GLY A 15 -13.17 -9.92 -8.40
CA GLY A 15 -14.16 -9.65 -7.36
C GLY A 15 -13.70 -9.49 -5.91
N ARG A 16 -12.40 -9.33 -5.62
CA ARG A 16 -11.92 -9.38 -4.23
C ARG A 16 -10.97 -8.23 -3.89
N PHE A 17 -11.57 -7.23 -3.26
CA PHE A 17 -10.86 -6.16 -2.55
C PHE A 17 -10.48 -6.65 -1.16
N TYR A 18 -9.27 -6.31 -0.72
CA TYR A 18 -8.72 -6.79 0.53
C TYR A 18 -8.20 -5.61 1.35
N TYR A 19 -8.42 -5.58 2.67
CA TYR A 19 -7.77 -4.59 3.54
C TYR A 19 -6.74 -5.28 4.43
N SER A 20 -5.58 -4.65 4.64
CA SER A 20 -4.57 -5.15 5.57
C SER A 20 -4.33 -4.22 6.76
N GLY A 21 -4.39 -4.77 7.97
CA GLY A 21 -4.18 -4.05 9.23
C GLY A 21 -3.14 -4.69 10.16
N GLY A 22 -2.18 -5.45 9.62
CA GLY A 22 -1.32 -6.32 10.44
C GLY A 22 0.19 -6.17 10.22
N SER A 23 0.81 -5.15 10.82
CA SER A 23 2.20 -5.27 11.29
C SER A 23 2.45 -4.35 12.50
N VAL A 24 1.49 -4.26 13.41
CA VAL A 24 1.58 -3.39 14.60
C VAL A 24 1.24 -4.17 15.87
N ARG A 25 1.74 -5.40 15.97
CA ARG A 25 1.82 -6.11 17.25
C ARG A 25 3.30 -6.19 17.63
N GLU A 26 3.58 -5.59 18.80
CA GLU A 26 4.73 -5.80 19.69
C GLU A 26 5.80 -4.69 19.82
N PHE A 27 5.52 -3.81 20.80
CA PHE A 27 6.34 -3.43 21.97
C PHE A 27 7.54 -2.43 21.92
N THR A 28 7.37 -1.40 22.78
CA THR A 28 8.28 -0.76 23.78
C THR A 28 9.44 0.19 23.42
N TYR A 29 9.43 1.32 24.17
CA TYR A 29 10.39 2.42 24.44
C TYR A 29 11.89 2.14 24.17
N ALA A 30 12.73 3.09 23.69
CA ALA A 30 13.18 4.28 24.44
C ALA A 30 13.63 5.52 23.60
N THR A 31 13.66 6.66 24.30
CA THR A 31 14.20 8.03 24.01
C THR A 31 13.45 8.94 23.03
N TRP A 32 12.32 9.46 23.51
CA TRP A 32 11.55 10.59 22.97
C TRP A 32 12.38 11.86 22.68
N GLU A 33 13.45 12.11 23.44
CA GLU A 33 14.23 13.35 23.35
C GLU A 33 15.03 13.51 22.06
N HIS A 34 15.51 12.40 21.46
CA HIS A 34 16.29 12.48 20.22
C HIS A 34 15.40 12.80 19.01
N ILE A 35 14.20 12.21 18.97
CA ILE A 35 13.24 12.40 17.88
C ILE A 35 12.62 13.79 18.00
N ARG A 36 12.27 14.24 19.21
CA ARG A 36 11.78 15.60 19.44
C ARG A 36 12.79 16.66 18.99
N ARG A 37 14.10 16.48 19.26
CA ARG A 37 15.14 17.44 18.85
C ARG A 37 15.29 17.53 17.32
N VAL A 38 15.13 16.42 16.61
CA VAL A 38 15.13 16.42 15.13
C VAL A 38 13.86 17.08 14.59
N MET A 39 12.69 16.81 15.17
CA MET A 39 11.42 17.41 14.74
C MET A 39 11.35 18.92 15.04
N ASP A 40 11.73 19.36 16.24
CA ASP A 40 11.71 20.77 16.66
C ASP A 40 12.64 21.65 15.80
N ASN A 41 13.79 21.12 15.36
CA ASN A 41 14.72 21.84 14.48
C ASN A 41 14.26 21.90 13.01
N THR A 42 13.29 21.08 12.61
CA THR A 42 12.91 20.94 11.20
C THR A 42 11.50 21.48 10.90
N ILE A 43 10.64 21.62 11.91
CA ILE A 43 9.26 22.13 11.75
C ILE A 43 9.20 23.67 11.60
N SER A 44 10.30 24.39 11.83
CA SER A 44 10.38 25.83 11.55
C SER A 44 10.84 26.12 10.12
N GLY A 45 9.94 25.90 9.14
CA GLY A 45 10.09 26.47 7.79
C GLY A 45 10.00 25.50 6.60
N VAL A 46 9.69 24.22 6.80
CA VAL A 46 9.60 23.26 5.69
C VAL A 46 8.17 23.24 5.13
N ALA A 47 8.01 23.74 3.90
CA ALA A 47 6.75 23.72 3.16
C ALA A 47 6.39 22.32 2.61
N ASP A 48 7.35 21.38 2.60
CA ASP A 48 7.21 20.06 1.99
C ASP A 48 7.77 18.97 2.91
N TYR A 49 6.89 18.41 3.74
CA TYR A 49 7.23 17.35 4.69
C TYR A 49 7.58 16.01 3.99
N SER A 50 7.05 15.76 2.78
CA SER A 50 7.29 14.52 2.05
C SER A 50 8.74 14.45 1.61
N LYS A 51 9.22 15.52 0.95
CA LYS A 51 10.59 15.61 0.49
C LYS A 51 11.61 15.52 1.62
N LEU A 52 11.36 16.23 2.71
CA LEU A 52 12.21 16.18 3.90
C LEU A 52 12.26 14.76 4.51
N LEU A 53 11.11 14.12 4.67
CA LEU A 53 11.07 12.76 5.20
C LEU A 53 11.73 11.79 4.24
N SER A 54 11.51 11.89 2.94
CA SER A 54 12.18 11.05 1.93
C SER A 54 13.70 11.20 2.01
N ASP A 55 14.22 12.44 1.99
CA ASP A 55 15.65 12.75 2.05
C ASP A 55 16.31 12.27 3.37
N THR A 56 15.57 12.30 4.47
CA THR A 56 16.07 11.85 5.78
C THR A 56 15.78 10.38 6.08
N SER A 57 14.80 9.77 5.40
CA SER A 57 14.32 8.41 5.65
C SER A 57 15.38 7.35 5.42
N MET A 58 16.29 7.58 4.47
CA MET A 58 17.45 6.70 4.26
C MET A 58 18.32 6.55 5.52
N ARG A 59 18.24 7.51 6.46
CA ARG A 59 18.96 7.52 7.73
C ARG A 59 18.08 7.16 8.93
N LEU A 60 16.76 7.11 8.75
CA LEU A 60 15.81 6.78 9.81
C LEU A 60 15.57 5.27 9.84
N THR A 61 15.58 4.69 11.04
CA THR A 61 15.17 3.29 11.21
C THR A 61 13.65 3.17 11.08
N SER A 62 13.15 1.95 10.81
CA SER A 62 11.72 1.64 10.81
C SER A 62 11.04 2.08 12.13
N GLU A 63 11.73 1.94 13.26
CA GLU A 63 11.24 2.32 14.58
C GLU A 63 11.11 3.85 14.71
N ALA A 64 12.03 4.61 14.13
CA ALA A 64 11.95 6.07 14.12
C ALA A 64 10.77 6.56 13.27
N LEU A 65 10.59 6.00 12.06
CA LEU A 65 9.48 6.33 11.17
C LEU A 65 8.12 6.03 11.81
N LEU A 66 7.98 4.89 12.48
CA LEU A 66 6.76 4.53 13.21
C LEU A 66 6.44 5.52 14.35
N ARG A 67 7.47 6.03 15.04
CA ARG A 67 7.30 7.03 16.10
C ARG A 67 6.87 8.38 15.53
N ILE A 68 7.46 8.81 14.40
CA ILE A 68 7.06 10.03 13.70
C ILE A 68 5.59 9.91 13.28
N TYR A 69 5.19 8.79 12.66
CA TYR A 69 3.79 8.52 12.32
C TYR A 69 2.88 8.64 13.55
N THR A 70 3.22 7.95 14.64
CA THR A 70 2.41 7.94 15.87
C THR A 70 2.24 9.34 16.46
N TRP A 71 3.34 10.11 16.54
CA TRP A 71 3.32 11.48 17.02
C TRP A 71 2.50 12.38 16.11
N ALA A 72 2.75 12.35 14.80
CA ALA A 72 2.06 13.18 13.82
C ALA A 72 0.55 12.91 13.83
N LYS A 73 0.14 11.63 13.90
CA LYS A 73 -1.26 11.24 14.04
C LYS A 73 -1.90 11.82 15.31
N ASN A 74 -1.24 11.67 16.46
CA ASN A 74 -1.76 12.15 17.75
C ASN A 74 -1.79 13.68 17.84
N ALA A 75 -0.88 14.37 17.17
CA ALA A 75 -0.82 15.83 17.10
C ALA A 75 -1.78 16.43 16.04
N GLY A 76 -2.46 15.60 15.25
CA GLY A 76 -3.37 16.06 14.19
C GLY A 76 -2.66 16.47 12.89
N HIS A 77 -1.38 16.16 12.71
CA HIS A 77 -0.62 16.41 11.48
C HIS A 77 -0.87 15.28 10.46
N GLY A 78 -2.04 15.28 9.84
CA GLY A 78 -2.48 14.23 8.91
C GLY A 78 -1.52 13.97 7.74
N ALA A 79 -1.07 15.02 7.04
CA ALA A 79 -0.16 14.87 5.91
C ALA A 79 1.18 14.22 6.32
N LEU A 80 1.79 14.69 7.41
CA LEU A 80 3.03 14.12 7.94
C LEU A 80 2.84 12.67 8.40
N ALA A 81 1.69 12.36 9.02
CA ALA A 81 1.36 10.99 9.41
C ALA A 81 1.24 10.08 8.19
N GLY A 82 0.63 10.56 7.10
CA GLY A 82 0.55 9.83 5.82
C GLY A 82 1.93 9.49 5.27
N CYS A 83 2.76 10.52 5.05
CA CYS A 83 4.12 10.34 4.52
C CYS A 83 4.98 9.41 5.40
N ALA A 84 4.95 9.59 6.73
CA ALA A 84 5.73 8.75 7.63
C ALA A 84 5.26 7.27 7.62
N PHE A 85 3.96 7.04 7.45
CA PHE A 85 3.40 5.68 7.35
C PHE A 85 3.77 4.99 6.04
N GLU A 86 3.72 5.72 4.93
CA GLU A 86 4.12 5.24 3.61
C GLU A 86 5.58 4.83 3.57
N ILE A 87 6.48 5.74 3.96
CA ILE A 87 7.93 5.49 4.02
C ILE A 87 8.25 4.34 4.97
N TYR A 88 7.56 4.23 6.11
CA TYR A 88 7.69 3.11 7.04
C TYR A 88 7.41 1.76 6.35
N LEU A 89 6.36 1.68 5.54
CA LEU A 89 6.01 0.44 4.83
C LEU A 89 7.00 0.09 3.73
N HIS A 90 7.44 1.07 2.93
CA HIS A 90 8.50 0.85 1.94
C HIS A 90 9.77 0.33 2.62
N ARG A 91 10.12 0.88 3.78
CA ARG A 91 11.27 0.41 4.56
C ARG A 91 11.11 -1.02 5.04
N LEU A 92 9.94 -1.37 5.60
CA LEU A 92 9.66 -2.74 6.02
C LEU A 92 9.74 -3.72 4.85
N ALA A 93 9.27 -3.33 3.66
CA ALA A 93 9.36 -4.16 2.47
C ALA A 93 10.81 -4.37 2.04
N SER A 94 11.59 -3.30 1.97
CA SER A 94 13.04 -3.36 1.66
C SER A 94 13.82 -4.23 2.64
N ASP A 95 13.44 -4.23 3.92
CA ASP A 95 14.07 -5.04 4.97
C ASP A 95 13.49 -6.47 5.05
N ASN A 96 12.58 -6.88 4.15
CA ASN A 96 11.87 -8.16 4.18
C ASN A 96 11.13 -8.44 5.51
N ARG A 97 10.68 -7.37 6.17
CA ARG A 97 9.95 -7.40 7.45
C ARG A 97 8.47 -7.09 7.28
N LEU A 98 8.04 -6.65 6.10
CA LEU A 98 6.65 -6.35 5.81
C LEU A 98 5.80 -7.60 5.96
N LYS A 99 4.77 -7.52 6.80
CA LYS A 99 3.71 -8.52 6.91
C LYS A 99 2.40 -7.84 6.57
N LEU A 100 1.61 -8.47 5.72
CA LEU A 100 0.28 -8.00 5.35
C LEU A 100 -0.75 -9.06 5.77
N PHE A 101 -1.88 -8.60 6.29
CA PHE A 101 -2.95 -9.44 6.81
C PHE A 101 -4.27 -8.98 6.23
N LYS A 102 -4.71 -9.64 5.17
CA LYS A 102 -5.88 -9.24 4.43
C LYS A 102 -7.19 -9.79 4.98
N SER A 103 -8.27 -9.05 4.80
CA SER A 103 -9.64 -9.56 4.86
C SER A 103 -10.45 -8.94 3.74
N GLU A 104 -11.46 -9.68 3.27
CA GLU A 104 -12.31 -9.24 2.16
C GLU A 104 -13.06 -7.96 2.52
N TYR A 105 -13.17 -7.05 1.56
CA TYR A 105 -13.85 -5.78 1.71
C TYR A 105 -15.32 -5.93 1.29
N ASP A 106 -16.20 -5.83 2.28
CA ASP A 106 -17.65 -5.76 2.06
C ASP A 106 -18.05 -4.39 1.47
N LEU A 107 -18.45 -4.37 0.19
CA LEU A 107 -18.99 -3.18 -0.49
C LEU A 107 -20.16 -2.58 0.33
N PRO A 108 -20.20 -1.25 0.52
CA PRO A 108 -21.25 -0.59 1.33
C PRO A 108 -22.68 -0.97 0.96
N GLU A 109 -22.95 -1.13 -0.34
CA GLU A 109 -24.26 -1.45 -0.90
C GLU A 109 -24.73 -2.89 -0.62
N LEU A 110 -23.77 -3.80 -0.41
CA LEU A 110 -24.04 -5.21 -0.09
C LEU A 110 -24.19 -5.45 1.42
N ARG A 111 -24.11 -4.38 2.23
CA ARG A 111 -24.18 -4.47 3.69
C ARG A 111 -25.60 -4.67 4.16
N LYS A 112 -25.81 -5.67 5.01
CA LYS A 112 -27.01 -5.75 5.86
C LYS A 112 -26.83 -4.77 7.03
N PRO A 113 -27.76 -3.85 7.31
CA PRO A 113 -27.62 -2.79 8.32
C PRO A 113 -27.24 -3.26 9.72
N ASN A 114 -27.56 -4.52 10.04
CA ASN A 114 -27.44 -5.10 11.39
C ASN A 114 -26.51 -6.31 11.45
N GLN A 115 -25.65 -6.54 10.44
CA GLN A 115 -24.65 -7.60 10.50
C GLN A 115 -23.26 -7.02 10.74
N PRO A 116 -22.50 -7.55 11.73
CA PRO A 116 -21.12 -7.16 11.91
C PRO A 116 -20.32 -7.54 10.67
N ARG A 117 -19.41 -6.65 10.25
CA ARG A 117 -18.51 -6.86 9.11
C ARG A 117 -17.78 -8.19 9.28
N HIS A 118 -17.75 -9.02 8.22
CA HIS A 118 -17.01 -10.26 8.30
C HIS A 118 -15.52 -9.93 8.30
N PHE A 119 -14.84 -10.19 9.42
CA PHE A 119 -13.45 -9.81 9.64
C PHE A 119 -12.61 -11.08 9.74
N SER A 120 -12.60 -11.89 8.68
CA SER A 120 -11.74 -13.08 8.58
C SER A 120 -10.40 -12.67 8.01
N VAL A 121 -9.39 -12.63 8.88
CA VAL A 121 -8.06 -12.14 8.53
C VAL A 121 -7.18 -13.32 8.13
N THR A 122 -6.58 -13.21 6.95
CA THR A 122 -5.59 -14.15 6.42
C THR A 122 -4.28 -13.42 6.20
N GLN A 123 -3.15 -14.06 6.50
CA GLN A 123 -1.86 -13.47 6.19
C GLN A 123 -1.59 -13.60 4.68
N VAL A 124 -1.07 -12.54 4.07
CA VAL A 124 -0.56 -12.55 2.70
C VAL A 124 0.87 -13.04 2.74
N THR A 125 1.17 -14.07 1.94
CA THR A 125 2.54 -14.56 1.79
C THR A 125 3.24 -13.75 0.72
N LEU A 126 4.25 -12.98 1.11
CA LEU A 126 5.05 -12.13 0.20
C LEU A 126 6.32 -12.87 -0.20
N SER A 127 6.80 -12.60 -1.42
CA SER A 127 8.12 -13.06 -1.86
C SER A 127 9.22 -12.20 -1.23
N ASN A 128 10.32 -12.83 -0.82
CA ASN A 128 11.49 -12.10 -0.32
C ASN A 128 12.32 -11.56 -1.48
N GLY A 129 12.82 -10.33 -1.34
CA GLY A 129 13.63 -9.66 -2.35
C GLY A 129 13.95 -8.22 -1.95
N GLY A 130 14.62 -7.50 -2.85
CA GLY A 130 14.86 -6.07 -2.71
C GLY A 130 13.62 -5.23 -3.03
N ALA A 131 13.69 -3.96 -2.63
CA ALA A 131 12.76 -2.93 -3.07
C ALA A 131 13.39 -2.08 -4.19
N PHE A 132 12.59 -1.71 -5.19
CA PHE A 132 13.02 -0.90 -6.33
C PHE A 132 12.18 0.38 -6.41
N CYS A 133 12.81 1.53 -6.19
CA CYS A 133 12.20 2.85 -6.35
C CYS A 133 12.47 3.36 -7.77
N SER A 134 11.42 3.53 -8.57
CA SER A 134 11.57 3.97 -9.97
C SER A 134 10.23 4.41 -10.55
N GLY A 135 10.26 5.11 -11.69
CA GLY A 135 9.06 5.53 -12.40
C GLY A 135 8.39 6.76 -11.80
N LYS A 136 7.87 7.62 -12.67
CA LYS A 136 7.06 8.79 -12.32
C LYS A 136 5.61 8.57 -12.72
N SER A 137 4.70 9.35 -12.17
CA SER A 137 3.24 9.24 -12.42
C SER A 137 2.84 9.22 -13.90
N ASN A 138 3.63 9.82 -14.79
CA ASN A 138 3.41 9.87 -16.24
C ASN A 138 4.39 9.02 -17.07
N ASP A 139 5.34 8.35 -16.45
CA ASP A 139 6.40 7.57 -17.12
C ASP A 139 6.94 6.51 -16.15
N TYR A 140 6.18 5.43 -15.96
CA TYR A 140 6.53 4.32 -15.07
C TYR A 140 6.50 2.96 -15.76
N GLU A 141 5.91 2.86 -16.96
CA GLU A 141 5.60 1.57 -17.59
C GLU A 141 6.86 0.75 -17.87
N ARG A 142 7.92 1.41 -18.37
CA ARG A 142 9.21 0.75 -18.64
C ARG A 142 9.91 0.27 -17.37
N ASP A 143 9.88 1.10 -16.33
CA ASP A 143 10.47 0.77 -15.03
C ASP A 143 9.72 -0.39 -14.37
N LEU A 144 8.40 -0.41 -14.50
CA LEU A 144 7.57 -1.48 -13.97
C LEU A 144 7.78 -2.81 -14.70
N VAL A 145 7.95 -2.79 -16.03
CA VAL A 145 8.34 -3.98 -16.81
C VAL A 145 9.71 -4.49 -16.37
N ALA A 146 10.70 -3.60 -16.25
CA ALA A 146 12.05 -3.96 -15.83
C ALA A 146 12.07 -4.58 -14.42
N TRP A 147 11.31 -4.02 -13.48
CA TRP A 147 11.12 -4.60 -12.15
C TRP A 147 10.40 -5.96 -12.19
N GLY A 148 9.39 -6.10 -13.05
CA GLY A 148 8.62 -7.32 -13.20
C GLY A 148 9.49 -8.51 -13.59
N ASP A 149 10.42 -8.29 -14.52
CA ASP A 149 11.34 -9.30 -15.06
C ASP A 149 12.54 -9.59 -14.14
N ASP A 150 12.81 -8.74 -13.14
CA ASP A 150 13.94 -8.92 -12.22
C ASP A 150 13.53 -9.65 -10.94
N ASP A 151 13.98 -10.89 -10.80
CA ASP A 151 13.73 -11.73 -9.62
C ASP A 151 14.49 -11.27 -8.36
N MET A 152 15.46 -10.34 -8.47
CA MET A 152 16.12 -9.74 -7.31
C MET A 152 15.19 -8.81 -6.53
N TYR A 153 14.18 -8.24 -7.19
CA TYR A 153 13.25 -7.29 -6.58
C TYR A 153 11.85 -7.88 -6.46
N THR A 154 11.26 -7.74 -5.28
CA THR A 154 9.89 -8.20 -4.99
C THR A 154 8.97 -7.08 -4.57
N TYR A 155 9.49 -5.87 -4.38
CA TYR A 155 8.71 -4.69 -4.02
C TYR A 155 9.06 -3.52 -4.94
N TRP A 156 8.06 -2.81 -5.45
CA TRP A 156 8.21 -1.61 -6.26
C TRP A 156 7.40 -0.48 -5.67
N TYR A 157 7.95 0.73 -5.71
CA TYR A 157 7.24 1.95 -5.36
C TYR A 157 7.72 3.11 -6.27
N PRO A 158 6.85 4.07 -6.58
CA PRO A 158 7.15 5.13 -7.52
C PRO A 158 8.12 6.15 -6.93
N ASP A 159 8.99 6.71 -7.78
CA ASP A 159 9.87 7.84 -7.42
C ASP A 159 9.14 9.17 -7.61
N CYS A 160 7.93 9.29 -7.04
CA CYS A 160 7.15 10.53 -7.02
C CYS A 160 6.07 10.52 -5.93
N ASP A 161 5.77 11.69 -5.36
CA ASP A 161 4.80 11.85 -4.27
C ASP A 161 3.32 11.79 -4.71
N ASN A 162 3.03 11.83 -6.02
CA ASN A 162 1.67 11.95 -6.57
C ASN A 162 1.38 10.84 -7.59
N PHE A 163 1.84 9.62 -7.31
CA PHE A 163 1.49 8.50 -8.16
C PHE A 163 -0.01 8.22 -8.03
N PRO A 164 -0.75 8.11 -9.15
CA PRO A 164 -2.17 7.88 -9.06
C PRO A 164 -2.44 6.47 -8.53
N ASN A 165 -3.31 6.40 -7.52
CA ASN A 165 -4.17 5.26 -7.22
C ASN A 165 -3.55 4.02 -6.53
N ILE A 166 -2.23 3.91 -6.51
CA ILE A 166 -1.49 2.97 -5.66
C ILE A 166 -0.19 3.61 -5.24
N ASP A 167 0.37 3.21 -4.10
CA ASP A 167 1.68 3.70 -3.64
C ASP A 167 2.76 2.63 -3.82
N SER A 168 2.40 1.37 -4.05
CA SER A 168 3.39 0.31 -4.30
C SER A 168 2.81 -0.98 -4.88
N ILE A 169 3.69 -1.86 -5.34
CA ILE A 169 3.39 -3.20 -5.84
C ILE A 169 4.31 -4.21 -5.15
N VAL A 170 3.78 -5.37 -4.79
CA VAL A 170 4.57 -6.45 -4.18
C VAL A 170 4.30 -7.79 -4.86
N LYS A 171 5.36 -8.57 -5.13
CA LYS A 171 5.28 -9.95 -5.63
C LYS A 171 4.79 -10.88 -4.50
N LEU A 172 3.78 -11.68 -4.79
CA LEU A 172 3.21 -12.67 -3.89
C LEU A 172 3.94 -13.99 -4.01
N ALA A 173 4.17 -14.68 -2.88
CA ALA A 173 4.77 -16.00 -2.94
C ALA A 173 3.86 -16.96 -3.72
N PRO A 174 4.40 -17.72 -4.69
CA PRO A 174 3.61 -18.65 -5.48
C PRO A 174 2.97 -19.74 -4.61
N GLY A 175 1.70 -20.03 -4.88
CA GLY A 175 1.05 -21.22 -4.34
C GLY A 175 1.57 -22.51 -5.00
N PRO A 176 1.24 -23.70 -4.47
CA PRO A 176 1.63 -24.97 -5.06
C PRO A 176 1.18 -25.08 -6.53
N GLY A 177 2.14 -25.28 -7.45
CA GLY A 177 1.87 -25.37 -8.89
C GLY A 177 1.45 -24.07 -9.58
N ARG A 178 1.49 -22.94 -8.86
CA ARG A 178 1.18 -21.60 -9.37
C ARG A 178 2.45 -20.79 -9.57
N LYS A 179 2.40 -19.79 -10.44
CA LYS A 179 3.42 -18.75 -10.59
C LYS A 179 3.11 -17.57 -9.66
N SER A 180 4.13 -16.77 -9.37
CA SER A 180 4.00 -15.55 -8.58
C SER A 180 2.99 -14.59 -9.23
N SER A 181 2.07 -14.06 -8.44
CA SER A 181 1.22 -12.94 -8.81
C SER A 181 1.71 -11.68 -8.09
N VAL A 182 0.98 -10.57 -8.20
CA VAL A 182 1.29 -9.30 -7.52
C VAL A 182 0.11 -8.79 -6.70
N ALA A 183 0.41 -7.97 -5.69
CA ALA A 183 -0.57 -7.16 -5.00
C ALA A 183 -0.27 -5.68 -5.21
N TYR A 184 -1.28 -4.93 -5.61
CA TYR A 184 -1.28 -3.48 -5.63
C TYR A 184 -1.63 -2.96 -4.24
N LEU A 185 -0.79 -2.09 -3.68
CA LEU A 185 -0.97 -1.58 -2.34
C LEU A 185 -1.30 -0.09 -2.40
N GLN A 186 -2.47 0.28 -1.88
CA GLN A 186 -2.81 1.65 -1.55
C GLN A 186 -2.69 1.84 -0.05
N LEU A 187 -1.65 2.53 0.37
CA LEU A 187 -1.34 2.95 1.72
C LEU A 187 -2.21 4.16 2.03
N THR A 188 -3.02 4.06 3.09
CA THR A 188 -3.93 5.14 3.43
C THR A 188 -4.22 5.20 4.91
N ILE A 189 -4.20 6.43 5.42
CA ILE A 189 -4.71 6.80 6.74
C ILE A 189 -6.10 7.46 6.65
N ALA A 190 -6.56 7.73 5.43
CA ALA A 190 -7.85 8.35 5.17
C ALA A 190 -8.98 7.33 5.32
N ARG A 191 -10.15 7.82 5.70
CA ARG A 191 -11.34 6.98 5.83
C ARG A 191 -11.94 6.62 4.47
N ASN A 192 -11.98 7.59 3.56
CA ASN A 192 -12.57 7.42 2.24
C ASN A 192 -11.46 7.53 1.21
N HIS A 193 -11.53 6.73 0.15
CA HIS A 193 -10.55 6.73 -0.91
C HIS A 193 -11.18 6.29 -2.23
N ASP A 194 -10.95 7.08 -3.27
CA ASP A 194 -11.39 6.79 -4.63
C ASP A 194 -10.44 5.81 -5.31
N ILE A 195 -10.93 5.03 -6.27
CA ILE A 195 -10.08 4.23 -7.16
C ILE A 195 -10.17 4.71 -8.61
N ASP A 196 -9.02 4.97 -9.23
CA ASP A 196 -8.87 5.13 -10.68
C ASP A 196 -8.80 3.76 -11.38
N GLY A 197 -9.97 3.23 -11.72
CA GLY A 197 -10.06 1.94 -12.44
C GLY A 197 -9.31 1.90 -13.77
N ASN A 198 -9.12 3.03 -14.45
CA ASN A 198 -8.38 3.07 -15.71
C ASN A 198 -6.89 2.88 -15.49
N GLN A 199 -6.33 3.47 -14.43
CA GLN A 199 -4.93 3.26 -14.07
C GLN A 199 -4.69 1.81 -13.64
N LEU A 200 -5.55 1.23 -12.81
CA LEU A 200 -5.41 -0.20 -12.45
C LEU A 200 -5.45 -1.12 -13.67
N LYS A 201 -6.30 -0.80 -14.65
CA LYS A 201 -6.36 -1.57 -15.91
C LYS A 201 -5.03 -1.51 -16.66
N LYS A 202 -4.42 -0.33 -16.80
CA LYS A 202 -3.09 -0.18 -17.42
C LYS A 202 -2.02 -0.97 -16.68
N MET A 203 -2.02 -0.92 -15.35
CA MET A 203 -1.05 -1.67 -14.53
C MET A 203 -1.24 -3.19 -14.66
N ASN A 204 -2.50 -3.65 -14.79
CA ASN A 204 -2.82 -5.05 -15.08
C ASN A 204 -2.37 -5.50 -16.46
N GLU A 205 -2.43 -4.64 -17.48
CA GLU A 205 -1.90 -4.97 -18.82
C GLU A 205 -0.39 -5.26 -18.77
N ILE A 206 0.34 -4.65 -17.83
CA ILE A 206 1.77 -4.90 -17.59
C ILE A 206 2.00 -6.13 -16.70
N SER A 207 1.33 -6.19 -15.55
CA SER A 207 1.61 -7.20 -14.50
C SER A 207 0.89 -8.54 -14.72
N PHE A 208 -0.17 -8.53 -15.52
CA PHE A 208 -0.99 -9.70 -15.82
C PHE A 208 -1.51 -9.68 -17.27
N PRO A 209 -0.61 -9.67 -18.27
CA PRO A 209 -0.98 -9.62 -19.68
C PRO A 209 -1.69 -10.90 -20.14
N ASP A 210 -2.36 -10.85 -21.29
CA ASP A 210 -3.22 -11.94 -21.77
C ASP A 210 -2.50 -13.28 -21.93
N HIS A 211 -1.21 -13.29 -22.28
CA HIS A 211 -0.44 -14.54 -22.35
C HIS A 211 -0.23 -15.19 -20.96
N VAL A 212 -0.15 -14.40 -19.89
CA VAL A 212 -0.10 -14.88 -18.50
C VAL A 212 -1.47 -15.38 -18.06
N LYS A 213 -2.54 -14.64 -18.38
CA LYS A 213 -3.94 -15.07 -18.13
C LYS A 213 -4.23 -16.41 -18.79
N ASN A 214 -3.94 -16.53 -20.08
CA ASN A 214 -4.24 -17.71 -20.90
C ASN A 214 -3.42 -18.94 -20.47
N ALA A 215 -2.24 -18.74 -19.86
CA ALA A 215 -1.48 -19.85 -19.30
C ALA A 215 -2.15 -20.49 -18.08
N GLY A 216 -3.06 -19.78 -17.39
CA GLY A 216 -3.88 -20.31 -16.29
C GLY A 216 -3.10 -20.73 -15.03
N ARG A 217 -1.82 -20.35 -14.93
CA ARG A 217 -0.92 -20.74 -13.83
C ARG A 217 -0.62 -19.60 -12.84
N THR A 218 -1.02 -18.38 -13.16
CA THR A 218 -0.81 -17.20 -12.30
C THR A 218 -2.17 -16.71 -11.85
N ASP A 219 -2.32 -16.46 -10.55
CA ASP A 219 -3.57 -15.90 -10.02
C ASP A 219 -3.67 -14.41 -10.39
N ALA A 220 -4.89 -13.89 -10.50
CA ALA A 220 -5.09 -12.48 -10.82
C ALA A 220 -4.45 -11.56 -9.74
N PRO A 221 -3.90 -10.40 -10.13
CA PRO A 221 -3.44 -9.39 -9.19
C PRO A 221 -4.55 -9.00 -8.21
N ILE A 222 -4.16 -8.69 -6.97
CA ILE A 222 -5.10 -8.26 -5.93
C ILE A 222 -4.84 -6.81 -5.53
N TYR A 223 -5.90 -6.05 -5.29
CA TYR A 223 -5.81 -4.71 -4.71
C TYR A 223 -5.95 -4.78 -3.19
N ILE A 224 -5.02 -4.14 -2.47
CA ILE A 224 -5.01 -4.08 -1.01
C ILE A 224 -4.96 -2.62 -0.54
N ALA A 225 -6.02 -2.18 0.14
CA ALA A 225 -5.96 -0.96 0.95
C ALA A 225 -5.24 -1.29 2.27
N VAL A 226 -4.07 -0.71 2.49
CA VAL A 226 -3.25 -0.93 3.68
C VAL A 226 -3.50 0.22 4.64
N CYS A 227 -4.18 -0.10 5.74
CA CYS A 227 -4.44 0.87 6.80
C CYS A 227 -3.47 0.64 7.97
N PRO A 228 -3.22 1.66 8.79
CA PRO A 228 -2.23 1.54 9.86
C PRO A 228 -2.65 0.61 11.00
N ASP A 229 -3.95 0.40 11.19
CA ASP A 229 -4.49 -0.41 12.26
C ASP A 229 -5.85 -1.01 11.91
N LYS A 230 -6.25 -2.02 12.68
CA LYS A 230 -7.51 -2.76 12.51
C LYS A 230 -8.74 -1.85 12.55
N GLU A 231 -8.70 -0.79 13.37
CA GLU A 231 -9.83 0.13 13.50
C GLU A 231 -9.99 1.00 12.25
N SER A 232 -8.88 1.49 11.72
CA SER A 232 -8.81 2.22 10.46
C SER A 232 -9.33 1.36 9.31
N CYS A 233 -8.91 0.08 9.23
CA CYS A 233 -9.46 -0.88 8.27
C CYS A 233 -10.99 -1.02 8.36
N ARG A 234 -11.54 -1.03 9.58
CA ARG A 234 -13.00 -1.18 9.79
C ARG A 234 -13.78 0.03 9.31
N LYS A 235 -13.20 1.22 9.41
CA LYS A 235 -13.82 2.49 9.02
C LYS A 235 -13.60 2.83 7.55
N PHE A 236 -12.61 2.21 6.91
CA PHE A 236 -12.27 2.41 5.50
C PHE A 236 -13.47 2.18 4.58
N VAL A 237 -13.68 3.14 3.67
CA VAL A 237 -14.67 3.14 2.61
C VAL A 237 -13.93 3.38 1.29
N LEU A 238 -14.24 2.52 0.34
CA LEU A 238 -13.85 2.60 -1.04
C LEU A 238 -15.02 3.24 -1.80
N ASP A 239 -14.74 4.39 -2.42
CA ASP A 239 -15.71 5.19 -3.20
C ASP A 239 -15.52 4.97 -4.71
#